data_AF-A0A2D6PJ49-F1
#
_entry.id   AF-A0A2D6PJ49-F1
#
_cell.length_a   1.000
_cell.length_b   1.000
_cell.length_c   1.000
_cell.angle_alpha   90.00
_cell.angle_beta   90.00
_cell.angle_gamma   90.00
#
_symmetry.space_group_name_H-M   'P 1'
#
loop_
_entity.id
_entity.type
_entity.pdbx_description
1 polymer ?
#
loop_
_entity_poly.entity_id
_entity_poly.type
_entity_poly.pdbx_seq_one_letter_code
_entity_poly.pdbx_strand_id
1 'polypeptide(L)'
;MVFDGALNSVFGWLVDWHPLGGLVIISFLLMLMTTLIYKYFTDQEAMKNLKQEMKDIQAEMKEFKDDPTKMMELQKQSFSKMMESFKHQIKPMLITFVPFIILFPWLREVYVPKGDLLFGIGWFGTYFIFGIGFNIILRK
;
A
#
# COMPACT_ATOMS: atom_id res chain seq x y z
N MET A 1 -16.31 -0.55 18.89
CA MET A 1 -16.83 -0.19 17.55
C MET A 1 -17.66 -1.34 16.98
N VAL A 2 -18.51 -1.09 15.99
CA VAL A 2 -19.45 -2.08 15.41
C VAL A 2 -18.73 -3.34 14.90
N PHE A 3 -17.48 -3.22 14.47
CA PHE A 3 -16.70 -4.31 13.88
C PHE A 3 -15.87 -5.11 14.90
N ASP A 4 -15.75 -4.67 16.16
CA ASP A 4 -14.86 -5.31 17.15
C ASP A 4 -15.29 -6.74 17.45
N GLY A 5 -16.60 -6.99 17.54
CA GLY A 5 -17.13 -8.33 17.78
C GLY A 5 -16.78 -9.31 16.67
N ALA A 6 -16.86 -8.86 15.41
CA ALA A 6 -16.47 -9.66 14.25
C ALA A 6 -14.96 -9.92 14.22
N LEU A 7 -14.14 -8.88 14.43
CA LEU A 7 -12.68 -9.00 14.45
C LEU A 7 -12.19 -9.87 15.62
N ASN A 8 -12.78 -9.75 16.81
CA ASN A 8 -12.48 -10.60 17.96
C ASN A 8 -12.86 -12.07 17.70
N SER A 9 -13.99 -12.31 17.04
CA SER A 9 -14.39 -13.69 16.70
C SER A 9 -13.42 -14.35 15.72
N VAL A 10 -12.88 -13.57 14.77
CA VAL A 10 -11.98 -14.09 13.72
C VAL A 10 -10.52 -14.15 14.19
N PHE A 11 -10.05 -13.14 14.93
CA PHE A 11 -8.63 -12.96 15.26
C PHE A 11 -8.33 -12.94 16.76
N GLY A 12 -9.33 -12.82 17.64
CA GLY A 12 -9.12 -12.74 19.08
C GLY A 12 -8.41 -13.97 19.64
N TRP A 13 -8.81 -15.16 19.21
CA TRP A 13 -8.16 -16.42 19.60
C TRP A 13 -6.66 -16.45 19.24
N LEU A 14 -6.28 -15.81 18.14
CA LEU A 14 -4.90 -15.75 17.66
C LEU A 14 -4.07 -14.78 18.48
N VAL A 15 -4.66 -13.63 18.83
CA VAL A 15 -4.06 -12.62 19.71
C VAL A 15 -3.82 -13.19 21.10
N ASP A 16 -4.80 -13.91 21.65
CA ASP A 16 -4.75 -14.47 23.01
C ASP A 16 -3.73 -15.61 23.10
N TRP A 17 -3.58 -16.39 22.02
CA TRP A 17 -2.58 -17.45 21.97
C TRP A 17 -1.16 -16.92 21.97
N HIS A 18 -0.83 -15.99 21.06
CA HIS A 18 0.49 -15.39 20.99
C HIS A 18 0.42 -14.00 20.36
N PRO A 19 0.59 -12.91 21.13
CA PRO A 19 0.47 -11.54 20.61
C PRO A 19 1.35 -11.24 19.38
N LEU A 20 2.66 -11.54 19.44
CA LEU A 20 3.55 -11.33 18.29
C LEU A 20 3.11 -12.15 17.07
N GLY A 21 2.93 -13.47 17.23
CA GLY A 21 2.51 -14.36 16.15
C GLY A 21 1.18 -13.94 15.52
N GLY A 22 0.21 -13.53 16.35
CA GLY A 22 -1.06 -13.02 15.88
C GLY A 22 -0.91 -11.76 15.05
N LEU A 23 -0.11 -10.79 15.52
CA LEU A 23 0.15 -9.58 14.77
C LEU A 23 0.85 -9.87 13.44
N VAL A 24 1.82 -10.78 13.42
CA VAL A 24 2.54 -11.19 12.20
C VAL A 24 1.59 -11.82 11.18
N ILE A 25 0.73 -12.74 11.61
CA ILE A 25 -0.26 -13.39 10.73
C ILE A 25 -1.28 -12.37 10.20
N ILE A 26 -1.79 -11.48 11.06
CA ILE A 26 -2.72 -10.42 10.64
C ILE A 26 -2.04 -9.49 9.63
N SER A 27 -0.77 -9.12 9.86
CA SER A 27 0.01 -8.30 8.94
C SER A 27 0.18 -8.98 7.58
N PHE A 28 0.46 -10.29 7.58
CA PHE A 28 0.56 -11.08 6.36
C PHE A 28 -0.76 -11.12 5.59
N LEU A 29 -1.87 -11.42 6.26
CA LEU A 29 -3.20 -11.46 5.63
C LEU A 29 -3.61 -10.11 5.05
N LEU A 30 -3.34 -9.02 5.76
CA LEU A 30 -3.60 -7.66 5.27
C LEU A 30 -2.72 -7.34 4.06
N MET A 31 -1.44 -7.73 4.08
CA MET A 31 -0.54 -7.52 2.94
C MET A 31 -0.95 -8.35 1.72
N LEU A 32 -1.38 -9.60 1.93
CA LEU A 32 -1.93 -10.45 0.88
C LEU A 32 -3.19 -9.82 0.28
N MET A 33 -4.13 -9.41 1.11
CA MET A 33 -5.37 -8.76 0.69
C MET A 33 -5.12 -7.50 -0.15
N THR A 34 -4.28 -6.58 0.34
CA THR A 34 -3.95 -5.34 -0.38
C THR A 34 -3.24 -5.61 -1.70
N THR A 35 -2.42 -6.67 -1.78
CA THR A 35 -1.75 -7.09 -3.01
C THR A 35 -2.74 -7.66 -4.02
N LEU A 36 -3.72 -8.46 -3.56
CA LEU A 36 -4.80 -8.94 -4.42
C LEU A 36 -5.68 -7.77 -4.92
N ILE A 37 -6.06 -6.84 -4.04
CA ILE A 37 -6.81 -5.63 -4.43
C ILE A 37 -6.04 -4.88 -5.51
N TYR A 38 -4.74 -4.62 -5.30
CA TYR A 38 -3.93 -3.94 -6.30
C TYR A 38 -3.92 -4.68 -7.64
N LYS A 39 -3.75 -6.01 -7.62
CA LYS A 39 -3.70 -6.84 -8.83
C LYS A 39 -5.02 -6.82 -9.61
N TYR A 40 -6.16 -6.91 -8.92
CA TYR A 40 -7.47 -7.02 -9.56
C TYR A 40 -8.14 -5.68 -9.87
N PHE A 41 -7.85 -4.62 -9.11
CA PHE A 41 -8.51 -3.32 -9.24
C PHE A 41 -7.66 -2.27 -9.96
N THR A 42 -6.43 -2.62 -10.37
CA THR A 42 -5.57 -1.77 -11.21
C THR A 42 -5.46 -2.38 -12.60
N ASP A 43 -5.69 -1.58 -13.63
CA ASP A 43 -5.42 -1.98 -15.01
C ASP A 43 -3.91 -2.04 -15.24
N GLN A 44 -3.37 -3.26 -15.25
CA GLN A 44 -1.93 -3.50 -15.35
C GLN A 44 -1.37 -3.16 -16.74
N GLU A 45 -2.19 -3.22 -17.79
CA GLU A 45 -1.78 -2.91 -19.15
C GLU A 45 -1.72 -1.39 -19.35
N ALA A 46 -2.77 -0.67 -18.94
CA ALA A 46 -2.79 0.79 -18.97
C ALA A 46 -1.61 1.39 -18.18
N MET A 47 -1.30 0.84 -17.00
CA MET A 47 -0.16 1.30 -16.19
C MET A 47 1.19 1.03 -16.83
N LYS A 48 1.35 -0.07 -17.57
CA LYS A 48 2.58 -0.36 -18.32
C LYS A 48 2.76 0.62 -19.48
N ASN A 49 1.69 0.88 -20.23
CA ASN A 49 1.71 1.82 -21.35
C ASN A 49 2.03 3.24 -20.87
N LEU A 50 1.36 3.72 -19.82
CA LEU A 50 1.64 5.03 -19.22
C LEU A 50 3.09 5.15 -18.72
N LYS A 51 3.63 4.09 -18.13
CA LYS A 51 5.03 4.08 -17.69
C LYS A 51 6.00 4.16 -18.88
N GLN A 52 5.66 3.53 -20.00
CA GLN A 52 6.46 3.61 -21.22
C GLN A 52 6.39 5.01 -21.83
N GLU A 53 5.19 5.57 -22.02
CA GLU A 53 5.01 6.94 -22.52
C GLU A 53 5.76 7.96 -21.65
N MET A 54 5.71 7.84 -20.33
CA MET A 54 6.47 8.71 -19.43
C MET A 54 8.00 8.59 -19.61
N LYS A 55 8.52 7.40 -19.94
CA LYS A 55 9.94 7.21 -20.26
C LYS A 55 10.31 7.83 -21.60
N ASP A 56 9.43 7.71 -22.58
CA ASP A 56 9.64 8.27 -23.92
C ASP A 56 9.66 9.80 -23.85
N ILE A 57 8.71 10.42 -23.13
CA ILE A 57 8.72 11.87 -22.85
C ILE A 57 10.01 12.29 -22.11
N GLN A 58 10.50 11.48 -21.16
CA GLN A 58 11.79 11.76 -20.50
C GLN A 58 13.00 11.65 -21.43
N ALA A 59 12.96 10.77 -22.42
CA ALA A 59 14.00 10.68 -23.44
C ALA A 59 13.97 11.93 -24.35
N GLU A 60 12.78 12.32 -24.82
CA GLU A 60 12.61 13.55 -25.62
C GLU A 60 13.04 14.80 -24.85
N MET A 61 12.71 14.92 -23.57
CA MET A 61 13.19 16.01 -22.72
C MET A 61 14.72 16.08 -22.65
N LYS A 62 15.43 14.96 -22.84
CA LYS A 62 16.90 14.95 -22.88
C LYS A 62 17.46 15.39 -24.22
N GLU A 63 16.72 15.19 -25.30
CA GLU A 63 17.11 15.59 -26.66
C GLU A 63 16.83 17.07 -26.90
N PHE A 64 15.73 17.61 -26.37
CA PHE A 64 15.30 18.99 -26.60
C PHE A 64 15.63 19.95 -25.45
N LYS A 65 16.66 19.67 -24.64
CA LYS A 65 17.02 20.46 -23.45
C LYS A 65 17.23 21.96 -23.72
N ASP A 66 17.74 22.28 -24.91
CA ASP A 66 18.08 23.65 -25.30
C ASP A 66 16.92 24.41 -25.97
N ASP A 67 15.76 23.77 -26.13
CA ASP A 67 14.52 24.39 -26.62
C ASP A 67 13.54 24.61 -25.45
N PRO A 68 13.46 25.83 -24.89
CA PRO A 68 12.62 26.11 -23.74
C PRO A 68 11.12 25.91 -24.02
N THR A 69 10.68 26.20 -25.25
CA THR A 69 9.28 26.08 -25.63
C THR A 69 8.88 24.61 -25.69
N LYS A 70 9.68 23.78 -26.36
CA LYS A 70 9.43 22.34 -26.45
C LYS A 70 9.60 21.64 -25.10
N MET A 71 10.56 22.07 -24.27
CA MET A 71 10.70 21.58 -22.90
C MET A 71 9.46 21.86 -22.05
N MET A 72 8.87 23.05 -22.16
CA MET A 72 7.64 23.38 -21.42
C MET A 72 6.46 22.51 -21.86
N GLU A 73 6.36 22.21 -23.15
CA GLU A 73 5.34 21.31 -23.69
C GLU A 73 5.49 19.88 -23.17
N LEU A 74 6.70 19.32 -23.26
CA LEU A 74 7.00 17.97 -22.76
C LEU A 74 6.77 17.84 -21.25
N GLN A 75 7.09 18.87 -20.47
CA GLN A 75 6.76 18.89 -19.04
C GLN A 75 5.26 18.85 -18.78
N LYS A 76 4.45 19.62 -19.53
CA LYS A 76 2.99 19.58 -19.41
C LYS A 76 2.44 18.20 -19.78
N GLN A 77 2.97 17.58 -20.83
CA GLN A 77 2.59 16.22 -21.22
C GLN A 77 2.95 15.20 -20.14
N SER A 78 4.18 15.26 -19.61
CA SER A 78 4.63 14.42 -18.48
C SER A 78 3.71 14.57 -17.26
N PHE A 79 3.34 15.80 -16.90
CA PHE A 79 2.42 16.05 -15.79
C PHE A 79 1.02 15.45 -16.06
N SER A 80 0.50 15.62 -17.28
CA SER A 80 -0.78 15.02 -17.68
C SER A 80 -0.76 13.49 -17.53
N LYS A 81 0.31 12.84 -18.01
CA LYS A 81 0.49 11.38 -17.90
C LYS A 81 0.68 10.92 -16.46
N MET A 82 1.36 11.71 -15.64
CA MET A 82 1.44 11.45 -14.20
C MET A 82 0.07 11.54 -13.52
N MET A 83 -0.78 12.51 -13.89
CA MET A 83 -2.14 12.64 -13.37
C MET A 83 -3.03 11.48 -13.82
N GLU A 84 -2.90 11.04 -15.08
CA GLU A 84 -3.59 9.86 -15.60
C GLU A 84 -3.20 8.60 -14.80
N SER A 85 -1.90 8.37 -14.62
CA SER A 85 -1.37 7.29 -13.78
C SER A 85 -1.86 7.36 -12.33
N PHE A 86 -1.96 8.57 -11.76
CA PHE A 86 -2.52 8.74 -10.41
C PHE A 86 -3.99 8.32 -10.35
N LYS A 87 -4.82 8.71 -11.34
CA LYS A 87 -6.25 8.31 -11.39
C LYS A 87 -6.42 6.79 -11.39
N HIS A 88 -5.58 6.06 -12.12
CA HIS A 88 -5.57 4.59 -12.12
C HIS A 88 -5.22 3.99 -10.75
N GLN A 89 -4.45 4.72 -9.93
CA GLN A 89 -4.04 4.28 -8.59
C GLN A 89 -5.01 4.70 -7.48
N ILE A 90 -5.81 5.76 -7.67
CA ILE A 90 -6.77 6.22 -6.65
C ILE A 90 -7.78 5.13 -6.29
N LYS A 91 -8.38 4.47 -7.30
CA LYS A 91 -9.40 3.44 -7.06
C LYS A 91 -8.89 2.29 -6.17
N PRO A 92 -7.80 1.59 -6.52
CA PRO A 92 -7.26 0.54 -5.66
C PRO A 92 -6.81 1.10 -4.30
N MET A 93 -6.23 2.29 -4.24
CA MET A 93 -5.84 2.94 -2.99
C MET A 93 -7.03 3.12 -2.03
N LEU A 94 -8.13 3.70 -2.50
CA LEU A 94 -9.35 3.90 -1.71
C LEU A 94 -9.93 2.57 -1.20
N ILE A 95 -9.94 1.55 -2.05
CA ILE A 95 -10.41 0.21 -1.67
C ILE A 95 -9.50 -0.38 -0.59
N THR A 96 -8.18 -0.20 -0.69
CA THR A 96 -7.25 -0.67 0.35
C THR A 96 -7.37 0.10 1.66
N PHE A 97 -7.82 1.36 1.67
CA PHE A 97 -8.01 2.09 2.92
C PHE A 97 -9.14 1.53 3.79
N VAL A 98 -10.18 0.94 3.19
CA VAL A 98 -11.30 0.37 3.92
C VAL A 98 -10.87 -0.68 4.96
N PRO A 99 -10.11 -1.74 4.61
CA PRO A 99 -9.64 -2.70 5.61
C PRO A 99 -8.68 -2.06 6.62
N PHE A 100 -7.87 -1.07 6.23
CA PHE A 100 -7.01 -0.34 7.17
C PHE A 100 -7.82 0.41 8.23
N ILE A 101 -8.85 1.16 7.83
CA ILE A 101 -9.69 1.95 8.72
C ILE A 101 -10.45 1.05 9.70
N ILE A 102 -10.85 -0.15 9.28
CA ILE A 102 -11.57 -1.10 10.14
C ILE A 102 -10.59 -1.79 11.10
N LEU A 103 -9.43 -2.22 10.61
CA LEU A 103 -8.53 -3.11 11.35
C LEU A 103 -7.58 -2.36 12.29
N PHE A 104 -7.13 -1.15 11.94
CA PHE A 104 -6.15 -0.41 12.75
C PHE A 104 -6.67 0.07 14.11
N PRO A 105 -7.90 0.61 14.23
CA PRO A 105 -8.43 0.98 15.54
C PRO A 105 -8.53 -0.23 16.47
N TRP A 106 -9.00 -1.36 15.94
CA TRP A 106 -9.07 -2.61 16.70
C TRP A 106 -7.68 -3.12 17.11
N LEU A 107 -6.70 -3.13 16.20
CA LEU A 107 -5.32 -3.48 16.54
C LEU A 107 -4.77 -2.58 17.66
N ARG A 108 -5.05 -1.28 17.59
CA ARG A 108 -4.63 -0.34 18.63
C ARG A 108 -5.22 -0.70 19.98
N GLU A 109 -6.53 -0.93 20.06
CA GLU A 109 -7.20 -1.29 21.32
C GLU A 109 -6.66 -2.60 21.91
N VAL A 110 -6.43 -3.59 21.05
CA VAL A 110 -5.99 -4.93 21.46
C VAL A 110 -4.52 -4.98 21.86
N TYR A 111 -3.65 -4.22 21.19
CA TYR A 111 -2.20 -4.33 21.34
C TYR A 111 -1.54 -3.20 22.13
N VAL A 112 -2.16 -2.02 22.28
CA VAL A 112 -1.62 -0.98 23.17
C VAL A 112 -1.43 -1.48 24.61
N PRO A 113 -2.39 -2.21 25.22
CA PRO A 113 -2.21 -2.75 26.57
C PRO A 113 -1.13 -3.83 26.68
N LYS A 114 -0.76 -4.45 25.56
CA LYS A 114 0.21 -5.56 25.52
C LYS A 114 1.67 -5.07 25.51
N GLY A 115 1.90 -3.76 25.34
CA GLY A 115 3.22 -3.16 25.41
C GLY A 115 4.12 -3.52 24.23
N ASP A 116 5.39 -3.77 24.53
CA ASP A 116 6.42 -4.06 23.53
C ASP A 116 6.28 -5.49 23.01
N LEU A 117 6.26 -5.63 21.68
CA LEU A 117 6.11 -6.92 21.03
C LEU A 117 7.42 -7.42 20.42
N LEU A 118 8.31 -6.53 19.99
CA LEU A 118 9.54 -6.92 19.30
C LEU A 118 10.69 -5.99 19.70
N PHE A 119 11.59 -6.45 20.59
CA PHE A 119 12.82 -5.72 20.96
C PHE A 119 12.60 -4.23 21.33
N GLY A 120 11.58 -3.92 22.12
CA GLY A 120 11.24 -2.53 22.50
C GLY A 120 10.43 -1.76 21.44
N ILE A 121 9.98 -2.44 20.39
CA ILE A 121 9.11 -1.88 19.36
C ILE A 121 7.66 -2.29 19.67
N GLY A 122 6.80 -1.28 19.76
CA GLY A 122 5.37 -1.49 19.93
C GLY A 122 4.71 -2.14 18.71
N TRP A 123 3.39 -2.34 18.81
CA TRP A 123 2.61 -3.05 17.78
C TRP A 123 2.68 -2.41 16.39
N PHE A 124 2.63 -1.08 16.28
CA PHE A 124 2.64 -0.41 14.98
C PHE A 124 3.97 -0.63 14.25
N GLY A 125 5.10 -0.48 14.95
CA GLY A 125 6.42 -0.71 14.37
C GLY A 125 6.64 -2.17 14.00
N THR A 126 6.18 -3.10 14.86
CA THR A 126 6.23 -4.55 14.57
C THR A 126 5.43 -4.87 13.31
N TYR A 127 4.17 -4.41 13.23
CA TYR A 127 3.32 -4.52 12.04
C TYR A 127 4.02 -3.97 10.79
N PHE A 128 4.65 -2.80 10.90
CA PHE A 128 5.28 -2.13 9.77
C PHE A 128 6.51 -2.89 9.25
N ILE A 129 7.38 -3.37 10.14
CA ILE A 129 8.58 -4.16 9.78
C ILE A 129 8.18 -5.44 9.04
N PHE A 130 7.27 -6.23 9.62
CA PHE A 130 6.80 -7.45 8.97
C PHE A 130 6.02 -7.15 7.70
N GLY A 131 5.21 -6.09 7.69
CA GLY A 131 4.48 -5.63 6.51
C GLY A 131 5.41 -5.32 5.33
N ILE A 132 6.52 -4.61 5.54
CA ILE A 132 7.53 -4.38 4.50
C ILE A 132 8.09 -5.71 4.00
N GLY A 133 8.49 -6.60 4.90
CA GLY A 133 9.03 -7.91 4.55
C GLY A 133 8.07 -8.72 3.67
N PHE A 134 6.79 -8.80 4.07
CA PHE A 134 5.77 -9.49 3.29
C PHE A 134 5.46 -8.83 1.96
N ASN A 135 5.47 -7.49 1.90
CA ASN A 135 5.24 -6.75 0.66
C ASN A 135 6.31 -7.10 -0.39
N ILE A 136 7.59 -7.12 0.03
CA ILE A 136 8.71 -7.49 -0.84
C ILE A 136 8.56 -8.92 -1.36
N ILE A 137 8.09 -9.86 -0.53
CA ILE A 137 7.91 -11.26 -0.93
C ILE A 137 6.73 -11.41 -1.90
N LEU A 138 5.60 -10.76 -1.60
CA LEU A 138 4.34 -10.94 -2.34
C LEU A 138 4.26 -10.14 -3.64
N ARG A 139 5.10 -9.10 -3.80
CA ARG A 139 5.09 -8.19 -4.97
C ARG A 139 6.36 -8.28 -5.83
N LYS A 140 7.20 -9.29 -5.62
CA LYS A 140 8.16 -9.73 -6.64
C LYS A 140 7.41 -10.30 -7.84
#